data_AF-A0A7C6JC23-F1
#
_entry.id   AF-A0A7C6JC23-F1
#
_cell.length_a   1.000
_cell.length_b   1.000
_cell.length_c   1.000
_cell.angle_alpha   90.00
_cell.angle_beta   90.00
_cell.angle_gamma   90.00
#
_symmetry.space_group_name_H-M   'P 1'
#
loop_
_entity.id
_entity.type
_entity.pdbx_description
1 polymer ?
#
loop_
_entity_poly.entity_id
_entity_poly.type
_entity_poly.pdbx_seq_one_letter_code
_entity_poly.pdbx_strand_id
1 'polypeptide(L)'
;MLALIITGDKHSGKSSFTKILCSRILGLELGTPICGLIQVPPLAGEEQKEWYLCDMVSGEERLLLTTIEREGWPQRGRFWINQATFEWANERLLDSIGKSVFLVIDEIGPLELEGGGYHEALSELRRIDEAEGDIPILIVVVRRELVDAVIERYSLEWTKMLDTSRPWEEEFGEFVY
;
A
#
# COMPACT_ATOMS: atom_id res chain seq x y z
N MET A 1 -14.39 -0.72 6.64
CA MET A 1 -13.08 -1.39 6.56
C MET A 1 -12.10 -0.70 7.50
N LEU A 2 -11.54 -1.43 8.48
CA LEU A 2 -10.60 -0.85 9.44
C LEU A 2 -9.19 -0.67 8.84
N ALA A 3 -8.58 0.50 9.03
CA ALA A 3 -7.28 0.85 8.44
C ALA A 3 -6.33 1.58 9.40
N LEU A 4 -5.03 1.32 9.20
CA LEU A 4 -3.90 2.12 9.63
C LEU A 4 -3.41 2.91 8.42
N ILE A 5 -3.47 4.24 8.50
CA ILE A 5 -3.11 5.12 7.38
C ILE A 5 -1.71 5.67 7.60
N ILE A 6 -0.81 5.42 6.67
CA ILE A 6 0.52 6.04 6.62
C ILE A 6 0.48 7.15 5.60
N THR A 7 0.83 8.38 6.02
CA THR A 7 0.76 9.55 5.16
C THR A 7 2.00 10.44 5.22
N GLY A 8 2.06 11.40 4.30
CA GLY A 8 3.13 12.36 4.16
C GLY A 8 3.40 12.75 2.72
N ASP A 9 4.27 13.74 2.56
CA ASP A 9 4.54 14.37 1.27
C ASP A 9 5.28 13.43 0.32
N LYS A 10 5.34 13.78 -0.97
CA LYS A 10 6.08 12.97 -1.95
C LYS A 10 7.57 12.89 -1.55
N HIS A 11 8.13 11.68 -1.55
CA HIS A 11 9.49 11.38 -1.11
C HIS A 11 9.78 11.61 0.39
N SER A 12 8.75 11.66 1.26
CA SER A 12 8.95 11.77 2.71
C SER A 12 9.45 10.50 3.40
N GLY A 13 9.67 9.40 2.66
CA GLY A 13 10.12 8.13 3.22
C GLY A 13 9.00 7.15 3.63
N LYS A 14 7.76 7.33 3.15
CA LYS A 14 6.61 6.47 3.46
C LYS A 14 6.85 4.98 3.24
N SER A 15 7.36 4.57 2.09
CA SER A 15 7.63 3.14 1.83
C SER A 15 8.69 2.58 2.80
N SER A 16 9.71 3.37 3.16
CA SER A 16 10.70 2.99 4.17
C SER A 16 10.07 2.85 5.56
N PHE A 17 9.20 3.78 5.94
CA PHE A 17 8.46 3.73 7.20
C PHE A 17 7.53 2.50 7.26
N THR A 18 6.83 2.21 6.17
CA THR A 18 5.95 1.05 6.03
C THR A 18 6.72 -0.25 6.27
N LYS A 19 7.92 -0.37 5.69
CA LYS A 19 8.81 -1.53 5.92
C LYS A 19 9.22 -1.67 7.39
N ILE A 20 9.57 -0.57 8.05
CA ILE A 20 9.93 -0.58 9.48
C ILE A 20 8.73 -1.01 10.33
N LEU A 21 7.54 -0.46 10.06
CA LEU A 21 6.31 -0.82 10.75
C LEU A 21 6.01 -2.32 10.60
N CYS A 22 6.05 -2.83 9.36
CA CYS A 22 5.83 -4.24 9.06
C CYS A 22 6.85 -5.13 9.79
N SER A 23 8.13 -4.76 9.79
CA SER A 23 9.17 -5.50 10.50
C SER A 23 8.96 -5.51 12.02
N ARG A 24 8.40 -4.44 12.60
CA ARG A 24 8.06 -4.40 14.03
C ARG A 24 6.86 -5.30 14.34
N ILE A 25 5.80 -5.24 13.53
CA ILE A 25 4.61 -6.09 13.69
C ILE A 25 5.02 -7.57 13.62
N LEU A 26 5.85 -7.94 12.64
CA LEU A 26 6.42 -9.28 12.51
C LEU A 26 7.26 -9.71 13.72
N GLY A 27 7.96 -8.76 14.36
CA GLY A 27 8.80 -9.00 15.53
C GLY A 27 8.07 -9.07 16.86
N LEU A 28 6.75 -8.83 16.91
CA LEU A 28 5.94 -9.03 18.12
C LEU A 28 5.87 -10.53 18.47
N GLU A 29 5.71 -10.86 19.76
CA GLU A 29 5.76 -12.24 20.29
C GLU A 29 4.78 -13.24 19.62
N LEU A 30 3.82 -12.74 18.83
CA LEU A 30 2.78 -13.52 18.17
C LEU A 30 3.04 -13.83 16.69
N GLY A 31 4.11 -13.33 16.07
CA GLY A 31 4.43 -13.60 14.65
C GLY A 31 3.24 -13.29 13.73
N THR A 32 2.57 -12.17 13.96
CA THR A 32 1.27 -11.85 13.37
C THR A 32 1.33 -11.93 11.84
N PRO A 33 0.46 -12.74 11.19
CA PRO A 33 0.49 -12.91 9.75
C PRO A 33 0.21 -11.58 9.03
N ILE A 34 1.17 -11.14 8.23
CA ILE A 34 1.08 -9.95 7.39
C ILE A 34 1.27 -10.35 5.94
N CYS A 35 0.38 -9.88 5.09
CA CYS A 35 0.46 -10.02 3.64
C CYS A 35 0.34 -8.64 3.00
N GLY A 36 0.56 -8.57 1.69
CA GLY A 36 0.36 -7.35 0.94
C GLY A 36 1.51 -7.02 0.01
N LEU A 37 1.46 -5.81 -0.52
CA LEU A 37 2.31 -5.35 -1.60
C LEU A 37 3.00 -4.05 -1.19
N ILE A 38 4.31 -3.99 -1.41
CA ILE A 38 5.14 -2.82 -1.08
C ILE A 38 5.99 -2.40 -2.28
N GLN A 39 6.21 -1.09 -2.44
CA GLN A 39 7.12 -0.62 -3.47
C GLN A 39 8.58 -0.86 -3.05
N VAL A 40 9.38 -1.29 -4.03
CA VAL A 40 10.82 -1.48 -3.85
C VAL A 40 11.50 -0.12 -3.98
N PRO A 41 12.27 0.32 -2.95
CA PRO A 41 13.01 1.56 -3.01
C PRO A 41 14.10 1.47 -4.10
N PRO A 42 14.42 2.57 -4.77
CA PRO A 42 15.51 2.58 -5.73
C PRO A 42 16.85 2.28 -5.06
N LEU A 43 17.79 1.77 -5.85
CA LEU A 43 19.19 1.67 -5.43
C LEU A 43 19.75 3.08 -5.16
N ALA A 44 20.50 3.22 -4.07
CA ALA A 44 21.06 4.49 -3.65
C ALA A 44 22.05 5.04 -4.69
N GLY A 45 21.83 6.29 -5.11
CA GLY A 45 22.75 7.00 -6.02
C GLY A 45 22.36 6.98 -7.50
N GLU A 46 21.28 6.29 -7.88
CA GLU A 46 20.77 6.31 -9.26
C GLU A 46 19.47 7.10 -9.39
N GLU A 47 19.27 7.73 -10.55
CA GLU A 47 17.98 8.33 -10.88
C GLU A 47 16.94 7.22 -11.04
N GLN A 48 15.94 7.18 -10.17
CA GLN A 48 14.88 6.19 -10.26
C GLN A 48 14.04 6.39 -11.51
N LYS A 49 14.15 5.47 -12.46
CA LYS A 49 13.34 5.42 -13.67
C LYS A 49 12.27 4.35 -13.65
N GLU A 50 12.38 3.38 -12.77
CA GLU A 50 11.50 2.23 -12.65
C GLU A 50 11.06 2.05 -11.19
N TRP A 51 9.81 1.67 -11.00
CA TRP A 51 9.19 1.36 -9.71
C TRP A 51 8.72 -0.08 -9.76
N TYR A 52 9.18 -0.88 -8.82
CA TYR A 52 8.82 -2.29 -8.70
C TYR A 52 7.88 -2.47 -7.51
N LEU A 53 6.96 -3.42 -7.65
CA LEU A 53 6.06 -3.85 -6.59
C LEU A 53 6.49 -5.25 -6.14
N CYS A 54 6.62 -5.45 -4.83
CA CYS A 54 7.04 -6.71 -4.22
C CYS A 54 5.87 -7.30 -3.44
N ASP A 55 5.57 -8.57 -3.67
CA ASP A 55 4.71 -9.36 -2.79
C ASP A 55 5.50 -9.79 -1.55
N MET A 56 5.02 -9.36 -0.38
CA MET A 56 5.68 -9.61 0.89
C MET A 56 5.72 -11.09 1.28
N VAL A 57 4.84 -11.93 0.72
CA VAL A 57 4.78 -13.37 1.03
C VAL A 57 5.74 -14.16 0.17
N SER A 58 5.65 -14.01 -1.16
CA SER A 58 6.48 -14.78 -2.11
C SER A 58 7.86 -14.16 -2.35
N GLY A 59 8.02 -12.86 -2.08
CA GLY A 59 9.17 -12.08 -2.52
C GLY A 59 9.20 -11.81 -4.03
N GLU A 60 8.13 -12.15 -4.77
CA GLU A 60 8.04 -11.88 -6.20
C GLU A 60 7.99 -10.36 -6.45
N GLU A 61 8.90 -9.85 -7.27
CA GLU A 61 8.95 -8.45 -7.67
C GLU A 61 8.54 -8.30 -9.14
N ARG A 62 7.67 -7.33 -9.43
CA ARG A 62 7.22 -6.99 -10.78
C ARG A 62 7.34 -5.50 -11.06
N LEU A 63 7.75 -5.15 -12.28
CA LEU A 63 7.80 -3.76 -12.74
C LEU A 63 6.38 -3.18 -12.76
N LEU A 64 6.14 -2.14 -11.96
CA LEU A 64 4.84 -1.49 -11.80
C LEU A 64 4.73 -0.25 -12.70
N LEU A 65 5.70 0.65 -12.59
CA LEU A 65 5.74 1.91 -13.33
C LEU A 65 7.13 2.16 -13.89
N THR A 66 7.21 2.88 -15.01
CA THR A 66 8.49 3.38 -15.53
C THR A 66 8.33 4.77 -16.14
N THR A 67 9.40 5.55 -16.18
CA THR A 67 9.49 6.81 -16.95
C THR A 67 10.03 6.60 -18.36
N ILE A 68 10.47 5.37 -18.67
CA ILE A 68 10.93 4.97 -20.00
C ILE A 68 9.70 4.61 -20.84
N GLU A 69 9.65 5.09 -22.07
CA GLU A 69 8.55 4.77 -22.98
C GLU A 69 8.36 3.26 -23.18
N ARG A 70 7.10 2.82 -23.06
CA ARG A 70 6.69 1.41 -23.21
C ARG A 70 5.49 1.35 -24.13
N GLU A 71 5.70 0.80 -25.33
CA GLU A 71 4.62 0.61 -26.30
C GLU A 71 3.51 -0.27 -25.71
N GLY A 72 2.25 0.14 -25.90
CA GLY A 72 1.07 -0.56 -25.39
C GLY A 72 0.77 -0.34 -23.90
N TRP A 73 1.62 0.38 -23.15
CA TRP A 73 1.34 0.70 -21.75
C TRP A 73 0.56 2.02 -21.65
N PRO A 74 -0.47 2.12 -20.81
CA PRO A 74 -1.11 3.40 -20.52
C PRO A 74 -0.11 4.40 -19.94
N GLN A 75 -0.14 5.64 -20.43
CA GLN A 75 0.69 6.71 -19.92
C GLN A 75 -0.14 7.65 -19.02
N ARG A 76 0.39 7.97 -17.84
CA ARG A 76 -0.16 8.97 -16.93
C ARG A 76 0.91 9.91 -16.43
N GLY A 77 0.81 11.18 -16.83
CA GLY A 77 1.88 12.15 -16.60
C GLY A 77 3.19 11.63 -17.18
N ARG A 78 4.22 11.51 -16.35
CA ARG A 78 5.53 10.99 -16.77
C ARG A 78 5.65 9.45 -16.73
N PHE A 79 4.64 8.75 -16.23
CA PHE A 79 4.75 7.32 -15.94
C PHE A 79 4.01 6.48 -16.99
N TRP A 80 4.65 5.41 -17.41
CA TRP A 80 4.06 4.31 -18.16
C TRP A 80 3.70 3.21 -17.17
N ILE A 81 2.45 2.74 -17.25
CA ILE A 81 1.83 1.86 -16.26
C ILE A 81 1.81 0.43 -16.77
N ASN A 82 2.32 -0.51 -15.97
CA ASN A 82 2.18 -1.92 -16.25
C ASN A 82 0.83 -2.43 -15.74
N GLN A 83 -0.17 -2.47 -16.62
CA GLN A 83 -1.51 -2.93 -16.25
C GLN A 83 -1.52 -4.38 -15.74
N ALA A 84 -0.72 -5.27 -16.35
CA ALA A 84 -0.62 -6.67 -15.94
C ALA A 84 -0.04 -6.84 -14.53
N THR A 85 0.81 -5.91 -14.08
CA THR A 85 1.29 -5.91 -12.69
C THR A 85 0.20 -5.48 -11.72
N PHE A 86 -0.68 -4.53 -12.10
CA PHE A 86 -1.82 -4.19 -11.27
C PHE A 86 -2.87 -5.30 -11.21
N GLU A 87 -3.13 -6.00 -12.31
CA GLU A 87 -4.01 -7.19 -12.31
C GLU A 87 -3.48 -8.27 -11.35
N TRP A 88 -2.19 -8.62 -11.48
CA TRP A 88 -1.52 -9.52 -10.53
C TRP A 88 -1.58 -9.01 -9.09
N ALA A 89 -1.40 -7.71 -8.87
CA ALA A 89 -1.47 -7.12 -7.55
C ALA A 89 -2.86 -7.29 -6.92
N ASN A 90 -3.92 -7.01 -7.67
CA ASN A 90 -5.30 -7.20 -7.18
C ASN A 90 -5.55 -8.67 -6.82
N GLU A 91 -5.13 -9.61 -7.67
CA GLU A 91 -5.21 -11.06 -7.36
C GLU A 91 -4.50 -11.40 -6.05
N ARG A 92 -3.26 -10.93 -5.85
CA ARG A 92 -2.50 -11.18 -4.61
C ARG A 92 -3.17 -10.60 -3.36
N LEU A 93 -3.74 -9.40 -3.46
CA LEU A 93 -4.44 -8.76 -2.36
C LEU A 93 -5.70 -9.56 -1.97
N LEU A 94 -6.47 -10.00 -2.95
CA LEU A 94 -7.67 -10.82 -2.71
C LEU A 94 -7.33 -12.22 -2.19
N ASP A 95 -6.28 -12.84 -2.73
CA ASP A 95 -5.77 -14.13 -2.24
C ASP A 95 -5.31 -14.09 -0.78
N SER A 96 -4.98 -12.90 -0.25
CA SER A 96 -4.53 -12.72 1.13
C SER A 96 -5.67 -12.70 2.15
N ILE A 97 -6.91 -12.55 1.70
CA ILE A 97 -8.10 -12.54 2.57
C ILE A 97 -8.19 -13.88 3.31
N GLY A 98 -8.38 -13.81 4.63
CA GLY A 98 -8.42 -14.97 5.52
C GLY A 98 -7.07 -15.65 5.79
N LYS A 99 -5.96 -15.14 5.22
CA LYS A 99 -4.60 -15.64 5.44
C LYS A 99 -3.73 -14.69 6.27
N SER A 100 -4.16 -13.44 6.42
CA SER A 100 -3.45 -12.43 7.19
C SER A 100 -4.35 -11.70 8.19
N VAL A 101 -3.72 -11.16 9.23
CA VAL A 101 -4.35 -10.19 10.14
C VAL A 101 -4.17 -8.78 9.60
N PHE A 102 -3.03 -8.51 8.96
CA PHE A 102 -2.73 -7.22 8.32
C PHE A 102 -2.55 -7.39 6.81
N LEU A 103 -3.07 -6.43 6.03
CA LEU A 103 -2.91 -6.36 4.59
C LEU A 103 -2.31 -5.01 4.18
N VAL A 104 -1.10 -5.02 3.65
CA VAL A 104 -0.36 -3.82 3.25
C VAL A 104 -0.68 -3.45 1.80
N ILE A 105 -1.02 -2.19 1.56
CA ILE A 105 -1.22 -1.63 0.22
C ILE A 105 -0.42 -0.32 0.13
N ASP A 106 0.73 -0.38 -0.54
CA ASP A 106 1.63 0.77 -0.69
C ASP A 106 1.24 1.68 -1.86
N GLU A 107 1.21 2.99 -1.58
CA GLU A 107 0.81 4.11 -2.43
C GLU A 107 -0.56 3.96 -3.12
N ILE A 108 -1.64 4.15 -2.37
CA ILE A 108 -2.97 4.46 -2.92
C ILE A 108 -2.98 5.92 -3.36
N GLY A 109 -3.33 6.15 -4.62
CA GLY A 109 -3.23 7.47 -5.22
C GLY A 109 -4.32 7.78 -6.22
N PRO A 110 -4.02 8.71 -7.14
CA PRO A 110 -5.00 9.16 -8.12
C PRO A 110 -5.46 8.06 -9.09
N LEU A 111 -4.76 6.93 -9.18
CA LEU A 111 -5.12 5.83 -10.09
C LEU A 111 -6.28 5.03 -9.51
N GLU A 112 -6.18 4.71 -8.23
CA GLU A 112 -7.21 4.03 -7.46
C GLU A 112 -8.47 4.89 -7.35
N LEU A 113 -8.33 6.21 -7.13
CA LEU A 113 -9.48 7.11 -7.06
C LEU A 113 -10.27 7.19 -8.38
N GLU A 114 -9.60 7.01 -9.51
CA GLU A 114 -10.20 7.00 -10.86
C GLU A 114 -10.70 5.61 -11.29
N GLY A 115 -10.56 4.59 -10.45
CA GLY A 115 -11.03 3.24 -10.73
C GLY A 115 -9.98 2.29 -11.34
N GLY A 116 -8.72 2.71 -11.44
CA GLY A 116 -7.60 1.87 -11.87
C GLY A 116 -6.77 1.33 -10.71
N GLY A 117 -5.61 0.76 -11.01
CA GLY A 117 -4.64 0.37 -9.98
C GLY A 117 -5.19 -0.70 -9.05
N TYR A 118 -5.14 -0.48 -7.73
CA TYR A 118 -5.69 -1.40 -6.71
C TYR A 118 -7.21 -1.28 -6.50
N HIS A 119 -7.92 -0.54 -7.34
CA HIS A 119 -9.34 -0.24 -7.14
C HIS A 119 -10.22 -1.50 -7.03
N GLU A 120 -9.94 -2.54 -7.82
CA GLU A 120 -10.69 -3.79 -7.82
C GLU A 120 -10.62 -4.48 -6.45
N ALA A 121 -9.41 -4.70 -5.93
CA ALA A 121 -9.21 -5.33 -4.62
C ALA A 121 -9.81 -4.49 -3.49
N LEU A 122 -9.60 -3.17 -3.50
CA LEU A 122 -10.17 -2.27 -2.49
C LEU A 122 -11.71 -2.29 -2.50
N SER A 123 -12.32 -2.41 -3.67
CA SER A 123 -13.78 -2.47 -3.81
C SER A 123 -14.35 -3.80 -3.33
N GLU A 124 -13.68 -4.92 -3.62
CA GLU A 124 -14.14 -6.23 -3.14
C GLU A 124 -13.92 -6.38 -1.62
N LEU A 125 -12.80 -5.89 -1.07
CA LEU A 125 -12.60 -5.82 0.39
C LEU A 125 -13.74 -5.06 1.07
N ARG A 126 -14.15 -3.93 0.48
CA ARG A 126 -15.28 -3.13 0.99
C ARG A 126 -16.58 -3.91 0.94
N ARG A 127 -16.82 -4.65 -0.14
CA ARG A 127 -18.02 -5.48 -0.31
C ARG A 127 -18.09 -6.61 0.72
N ILE A 128 -16.95 -7.23 1.03
CA ILE A 128 -16.87 -8.29 2.04
C ILE A 128 -17.12 -7.73 3.43
N ASP A 129 -16.51 -6.59 3.77
CA ASP A 129 -16.70 -5.88 5.04
C ASP A 129 -18.17 -5.46 5.25
N GLU A 130 -18.83 -4.91 4.23
CA GLU A 130 -20.26 -4.56 4.27
C GLU A 130 -21.17 -5.78 4.46
N ALA A 131 -20.72 -6.96 4.03
CA ALA A 131 -21.43 -8.22 4.22
C ALA A 131 -21.13 -8.89 5.57
N GLU A 132 -20.51 -8.16 6.51
CA GLU A 132 -20.04 -8.65 7.82
C GLU A 132 -19.02 -9.80 7.69
N GLY A 133 -18.31 -9.86 6.56
CA GLY A 133 -17.23 -10.80 6.34
C GLY A 133 -15.95 -10.37 7.04
N ASP A 134 -15.14 -11.36 7.42
CA ASP A 134 -13.84 -11.11 8.05
C ASP A 134 -12.81 -10.66 7.02
N ILE A 135 -12.28 -9.45 7.19
CA ILE A 135 -11.20 -8.89 6.36
C ILE A 135 -10.02 -8.47 7.25
N PRO A 136 -8.78 -8.53 6.73
CA PRO A 136 -7.61 -8.04 7.48
C PRO A 136 -7.69 -6.54 7.75
N ILE A 137 -7.02 -6.09 8.82
CA ILE A 137 -6.77 -4.68 9.05
C ILE A 137 -5.86 -4.15 7.95
N LEU A 138 -6.29 -3.10 7.27
CA LEU A 138 -5.52 -2.54 6.16
C LEU A 138 -4.38 -1.67 6.70
N ILE A 139 -3.19 -1.78 6.12
CA ILE A 139 -2.09 -0.81 6.28
C ILE A 139 -1.93 -0.11 4.93
N VAL A 140 -2.49 1.09 4.82
CA VAL A 140 -2.54 1.81 3.54
C VAL A 140 -1.59 2.99 3.57
N VAL A 141 -0.82 3.15 2.50
CA VAL A 141 0.04 4.31 2.33
C VAL A 141 -0.62 5.27 1.37
N VAL A 142 -0.89 6.50 1.82
CA VAL A 142 -1.65 7.50 1.05
C VAL A 142 -0.91 8.82 1.07
N ARG A 143 -0.83 9.50 -0.08
CA ARG A 143 -0.30 10.86 -0.12
C ARG A 143 -1.17 11.82 0.69
N ARG A 144 -0.53 12.75 1.41
CA ARG A 144 -1.22 13.67 2.35
C ARG A 144 -2.45 14.33 1.72
N GLU A 145 -2.30 14.83 0.51
CA GLU A 145 -3.34 15.55 -0.21
C GLU A 145 -4.51 14.68 -0.69
N LEU A 146 -4.39 13.34 -0.60
CA LEU A 146 -5.39 12.38 -1.07
C LEU A 146 -6.06 11.61 0.06
N VAL A 147 -5.65 11.81 1.32
CA VAL A 147 -6.14 11.03 2.46
C VAL A 147 -7.65 11.08 2.57
N ASP A 148 -8.24 12.28 2.58
CA ASP A 148 -9.69 12.46 2.72
C ASP A 148 -10.45 11.80 1.56
N ALA A 149 -9.95 11.99 0.33
CA ALA A 149 -10.55 11.39 -0.86
C ALA A 149 -10.50 9.86 -0.84
N VAL A 150 -9.41 9.26 -0.34
CA VAL A 150 -9.26 7.80 -0.21
C VAL A 150 -10.17 7.26 0.89
N ILE A 151 -10.25 7.94 2.04
CA ILE A 151 -11.16 7.59 3.13
C ILE A 151 -12.60 7.58 2.63
N GLU A 152 -13.02 8.64 1.95
CA GLU A 152 -14.37 8.75 1.41
C GLU A 152 -14.64 7.68 0.33
N ARG A 153 -13.74 7.55 -0.64
CA ARG A 153 -13.92 6.64 -1.79
C ARG A 153 -14.08 5.18 -1.41
N TYR A 154 -13.39 4.76 -0.35
CA TYR A 154 -13.34 3.37 0.10
C TYR A 154 -14.02 3.14 1.45
N SER A 155 -14.63 4.16 2.05
CA SER A 155 -15.27 4.06 3.36
C SER A 155 -14.32 3.48 4.43
N LEU A 156 -13.09 4.00 4.47
CA LEU A 156 -12.09 3.55 5.43
C LEU A 156 -12.42 4.10 6.82
N GLU A 157 -12.57 3.21 7.78
CA GLU A 157 -12.55 3.56 9.19
C GLU A 157 -11.11 3.45 9.66
N TRP A 158 -10.49 4.54 10.11
CA TRP A 158 -9.09 4.51 10.50
C TRP A 158 -8.94 4.48 12.02
N THR A 159 -8.09 3.58 12.51
CA THR A 159 -7.75 3.49 13.94
C THR A 159 -6.59 4.43 14.30
N LYS A 160 -5.64 4.59 13.36
CA LYS A 160 -4.50 5.48 13.53
C LYS A 160 -4.02 6.02 12.19
N MET A 161 -3.58 7.27 12.21
CA MET A 161 -2.93 7.94 11.08
C MET A 161 -1.51 8.34 11.49
N LEU A 162 -0.52 7.82 10.76
CA LEU A 162 0.90 8.01 11.01
C LEU A 162 1.46 8.97 9.95
N ASP A 163 1.99 10.11 10.39
CA ASP A 163 2.52 11.13 9.50
C ASP A 163 4.05 11.12 9.48
N THR A 164 4.62 10.80 8.32
CA THR A 164 6.08 10.71 8.13
C THR A 164 6.84 12.04 8.25
N SER A 165 6.15 13.17 8.32
CA SER A 165 6.78 14.48 8.63
C SER A 165 7.10 14.66 10.12
N ARG A 166 6.57 13.80 11.00
CA ARG A 166 6.79 13.87 12.43
C ARG A 166 7.94 12.94 12.86
N PRO A 167 8.65 13.27 13.96
CA PRO A 167 9.70 12.41 14.50
C PRO A 167 9.17 11.00 14.77
N TRP A 168 9.91 9.99 14.33
CA TRP A 168 9.43 8.60 14.31
C TRP A 168 9.17 8.07 15.73
N GLU A 169 9.96 8.54 16.70
CA GLU A 169 9.89 8.14 18.10
C GLU A 169 8.56 8.56 18.77
N GLU A 170 7.98 9.69 18.36
CA GLU A 170 6.71 10.19 18.87
C GLU A 170 5.52 9.37 18.34
N GLU A 171 5.55 8.99 17.07
CA GLU A 171 4.48 8.22 16.41
C GLU A 171 4.48 6.73 16.81
N PHE A 172 5.67 6.16 17.04
CA PHE A 172 5.84 4.76 17.47
C PHE A 172 5.63 4.53 18.97
N GLY A 173 5.88 5.53 19.83
CA GLY A 173 5.70 5.40 21.29
C GLY A 173 4.28 5.01 21.70
N GLU A 174 3.31 5.35 20.86
CA GLU A 174 1.89 5.01 21.03
C GLU A 174 1.48 3.67 20.36
N PHE A 175 2.39 2.96 19.68
CA PHE A 175 2.08 1.72 18.94
C PHE A 175 2.47 0.44 19.72
N VAL A 176 3.19 0.58 20.84
CA VAL A 176 3.91 -0.52 21.53
C VAL A 176 3.53 -0.64 23.02
N TYR A 177 2.38 -0.11 23.44
CA TYR A 177 1.86 -0.32 24.80
C TYR A 177 0.41 -0.80 24.79
#